data_AF-A0A969M161-F1
#
_entry.id   AF-A0A969M161-F1
#
_cell.length_a   1.000
_cell.length_b   1.000
_cell.length_c   1.000
_cell.angle_alpha   90.00
_cell.angle_beta   90.00
_cell.angle_gamma   90.00
#
_symmetry.space_group_name_H-M   'P 1'
#
loop_
_entity.id
_entity.type
_entity.pdbx_description
1 polymer ?
#
loop_
_entity_poly.entity_id
_entity_poly.type
_entity_poly.pdbx_seq_one_letter_code
_entity_poly.pdbx_strand_id
1 'polypeptide(L)'
;MVLVADSEMGFWLGDNTAESITLFTGQLSGYPLGVLALGGNDTVQGVGDAELIIGNQGSDSLLGGAGNDTLFGGKDGDRLDGQDGNDLLFGNLGQDIVRGGAGNDTLFGGQENDSLVGDGGNDILYGDLGADTLTGGLGADVFSVRNNGQGSDVITDFQDGSDLIQLPDGISGLQVETNLLNQAVISITATGEVLAVLEGVQATAINSNDFVGGQINVTVIPSGDTGTDPEIPDLNPEPALINRIVELTNNYRADNGLPPLTLSSQLTNAADTHSENMALQDFFSHTGLDGSKVGDRVQATGYSYTSVGENIAAGYPTPEAVFAGWIASSGHRANILNASYTEIGVGYAYLENDTGSVNFNDYWTQVFGTAR
;
A
#
# COMPACT_ATOMS: atom_id res chain seq x y z
N MET A 1 -1.40 -21.96 -33.12
CA MET A 1 -1.89 -23.36 -33.13
C MET A 1 -3.31 -23.37 -33.70
N VAL A 2 -3.94 -24.53 -33.95
CA VAL A 2 -5.31 -24.58 -34.51
C VAL A 2 -6.27 -24.21 -33.37
N LEU A 3 -6.59 -22.92 -33.25
CA LEU A 3 -7.72 -22.49 -32.45
C LEU A 3 -8.95 -23.29 -32.93
N VAL A 4 -9.70 -23.90 -32.01
CA VAL A 4 -10.92 -24.63 -32.37
C VAL A 4 -12.08 -23.67 -32.16
N ALA A 5 -12.70 -23.26 -33.26
CA ALA A 5 -13.89 -22.43 -33.19
C ALA A 5 -15.05 -23.28 -32.67
N ASP A 6 -15.57 -22.98 -31.48
CA ASP A 6 -16.78 -23.62 -30.95
C ASP A 6 -18.00 -22.87 -31.47
N SER A 7 -18.66 -23.44 -32.48
CA SER A 7 -19.84 -22.86 -33.12
C SER A 7 -21.07 -22.76 -32.21
N GLU A 8 -21.07 -23.41 -31.04
CA GLU A 8 -22.16 -23.32 -30.08
C GLU A 8 -21.95 -22.20 -29.05
N MET A 9 -20.70 -21.92 -28.66
CA MET A 9 -20.39 -20.92 -27.62
C MET A 9 -19.87 -19.60 -28.15
N GLY A 10 -19.38 -19.55 -29.39
CA GLY A 10 -19.00 -18.28 -29.96
C GLY A 10 -17.61 -17.77 -29.59
N PHE A 11 -16.67 -18.63 -29.18
CA PHE A 11 -15.32 -18.23 -28.76
C PHE A 11 -14.25 -18.98 -29.56
N TRP A 12 -13.04 -18.41 -29.60
CA TRP A 12 -11.83 -19.18 -29.85
C TRP A 12 -11.25 -19.70 -28.54
N LEU A 13 -11.03 -21.01 -28.47
CA LEU A 13 -10.47 -21.69 -27.32
C LEU A 13 -8.96 -21.87 -27.52
N GLY A 14 -8.19 -21.47 -26.51
CA GLY A 14 -6.82 -21.90 -26.33
C GLY A 14 -6.71 -23.36 -25.88
N ASP A 15 -5.51 -23.83 -25.55
CA ASP A 15 -5.31 -25.08 -24.82
C ASP A 15 -4.84 -24.86 -23.37
N ASN A 16 -4.46 -25.92 -22.64
CA ASN A 16 -4.01 -25.78 -21.25
C ASN A 16 -2.47 -25.62 -21.16
N THR A 17 -1.85 -25.04 -22.18
CA THR A 17 -0.41 -24.81 -22.26
C THR A 17 -0.13 -23.38 -22.71
N ALA A 18 1.01 -22.84 -22.29
CA ALA A 18 1.44 -21.50 -22.67
C ALA A 18 1.49 -21.33 -24.20
N GLU A 19 0.72 -20.37 -24.72
CA GLU A 19 0.64 -20.09 -26.14
C GLU A 19 0.51 -18.60 -26.49
N SER A 20 0.59 -18.29 -27.79
CA SER A 20 0.42 -16.94 -28.32
C SER A 20 -0.69 -16.92 -29.35
N ILE A 21 -1.69 -16.07 -29.11
CA ILE A 21 -2.92 -15.92 -29.88
C ILE A 21 -2.94 -14.49 -30.42
N THR A 22 -2.87 -14.32 -31.75
CA THR A 22 -2.99 -13.02 -32.41
C THR A 22 -4.24 -13.02 -33.29
N LEU A 23 -5.12 -12.05 -33.10
CA LEU A 23 -6.33 -11.87 -33.90
C LEU A 23 -6.02 -11.09 -35.19
N PHE A 24 -6.91 -11.17 -36.19
CA PHE A 24 -6.86 -10.34 -37.40
C PHE A 24 -8.24 -9.73 -37.67
N THR A 25 -8.30 -8.50 -38.19
CA THR A 25 -9.56 -7.79 -38.47
C THR A 25 -10.52 -8.65 -39.31
N GLY A 26 -11.76 -8.81 -38.85
CA GLY A 26 -12.79 -9.63 -39.51
C GLY A 26 -12.72 -11.15 -39.26
N GLN A 27 -11.75 -11.65 -38.50
CA GLN A 27 -11.64 -13.08 -38.11
C GLN A 27 -12.83 -13.57 -37.26
N LEU A 28 -13.52 -12.65 -36.57
CA LEU A 28 -14.61 -12.95 -35.64
C LEU A 28 -16.01 -12.67 -36.21
N SER A 29 -16.13 -12.42 -37.52
CA SER A 29 -17.42 -12.27 -38.21
C SER A 29 -18.22 -13.58 -38.20
N GLY A 30 -18.83 -13.93 -37.07
CA GLY A 30 -19.64 -15.16 -36.87
C GLY A 30 -19.61 -15.75 -35.46
N TYR A 31 -18.76 -15.25 -34.58
CA TYR A 31 -18.60 -15.65 -33.18
C TYR A 31 -18.70 -14.36 -32.34
N PRO A 32 -19.37 -14.29 -31.17
CA PRO A 32 -19.16 -13.19 -30.23
C PRO A 32 -17.65 -12.98 -30.07
N LEU A 33 -17.22 -11.71 -30.04
CA LEU A 33 -15.87 -11.28 -30.39
C LEU A 33 -14.80 -11.65 -29.34
N GLY A 34 -14.76 -12.89 -28.84
CA GLY A 34 -13.95 -13.25 -27.68
C GLY A 34 -12.99 -14.43 -27.81
N VAL A 35 -11.95 -14.37 -26.98
CA VAL A 35 -10.88 -15.36 -26.81
C VAL A 35 -10.89 -15.90 -25.38
N LEU A 36 -10.77 -17.21 -25.23
CA LEU A 36 -10.63 -17.89 -23.95
C LEU A 36 -9.31 -18.67 -23.93
N ALA A 37 -8.29 -18.16 -23.23
CA ALA A 37 -6.94 -18.75 -23.20
C ALA A 37 -6.84 -20.02 -22.33
N LEU A 38 -7.87 -20.30 -21.51
CA LEU A 38 -8.03 -21.49 -20.66
C LEU A 38 -6.99 -21.67 -19.55
N GLY A 39 -5.75 -22.03 -19.87
CA GLY A 39 -4.75 -22.23 -18.84
C GLY A 39 -3.35 -22.31 -19.41
N GLY A 40 -2.37 -21.81 -18.69
CA GLY A 40 -1.04 -21.62 -19.24
C GLY A 40 -0.58 -20.20 -18.94
N ASN A 41 0.57 -19.80 -19.46
CA ASN A 41 0.97 -18.40 -19.41
C ASN A 41 0.88 -17.90 -20.84
N ASP A 42 -0.26 -17.30 -21.17
CA ASP A 42 -0.65 -17.02 -22.53
C ASP A 42 -0.36 -15.59 -22.92
N THR A 43 -0.25 -15.34 -24.22
CA THR A 43 -0.19 -13.99 -24.77
C THR A 43 -1.28 -13.83 -25.81
N VAL A 44 -2.28 -13.00 -25.51
CA VAL A 44 -3.39 -12.72 -26.42
C VAL A 44 -3.29 -11.28 -26.91
N GLN A 45 -3.36 -11.11 -28.23
CA GLN A 45 -3.36 -9.80 -28.88
C GLN A 45 -4.60 -9.63 -29.76
N GLY A 46 -5.47 -8.70 -29.36
CA GLY A 46 -6.58 -8.22 -30.15
C GLY A 46 -6.18 -7.24 -31.25
N VAL A 47 -7.17 -6.67 -31.92
CA VAL A 47 -7.04 -5.91 -33.16
C VAL A 47 -7.85 -4.63 -33.10
N GLY A 48 -8.52 -4.21 -34.19
CA GLY A 48 -9.12 -2.89 -34.33
C GLY A 48 -10.63 -2.84 -34.07
N ASP A 49 -11.21 -3.93 -33.58
CA ASP A 49 -12.63 -4.05 -33.26
C ASP A 49 -12.77 -4.16 -31.72
N ALA A 50 -13.99 -4.19 -31.18
CA ALA A 50 -14.20 -4.42 -29.75
C ALA A 50 -14.06 -5.91 -29.40
N GLU A 51 -13.15 -6.25 -28.51
CA GLU A 51 -12.78 -7.61 -28.14
C GLU A 51 -13.23 -8.00 -26.71
N LEU A 52 -13.44 -9.31 -26.50
CA LEU A 52 -13.61 -9.92 -25.18
C LEU A 52 -12.50 -10.95 -24.92
N ILE A 53 -11.51 -10.63 -24.10
CA ILE A 53 -10.37 -11.52 -23.85
C ILE A 53 -10.43 -12.05 -22.41
N ILE A 54 -10.29 -13.36 -22.23
CA ILE A 54 -10.35 -14.02 -20.93
C ILE A 54 -9.14 -14.97 -20.79
N GLY A 55 -8.22 -14.67 -19.88
CA GLY A 55 -7.00 -15.45 -19.59
C GLY A 55 -7.30 -16.77 -18.85
N ASN A 56 -7.98 -16.67 -17.71
CA ASN A 56 -8.36 -17.73 -16.76
C ASN A 56 -7.29 -18.16 -15.77
N GLN A 57 -6.31 -18.98 -16.14
CA GLN A 57 -5.37 -19.60 -15.18
C GLN A 57 -3.95 -19.45 -15.69
N GLY A 58 -3.06 -19.03 -14.79
CA GLY A 58 -1.66 -18.80 -15.09
C GLY A 58 -1.41 -17.35 -15.51
N SER A 59 -0.14 -16.95 -15.51
CA SER A 59 0.24 -15.55 -15.69
C SER A 59 0.19 -15.13 -17.16
N ASP A 60 -0.90 -14.49 -17.53
CA ASP A 60 -1.26 -14.12 -18.89
C ASP A 60 -0.84 -12.69 -19.25
N SER A 61 -0.65 -12.44 -20.55
CA SER A 61 -0.45 -11.11 -21.13
C SER A 61 -1.53 -10.84 -22.16
N LEU A 62 -2.47 -9.96 -21.82
CA LEU A 62 -3.65 -9.66 -22.62
C LEU A 62 -3.56 -8.24 -23.17
N LEU A 63 -3.66 -8.10 -24.49
CA LEU A 63 -3.60 -6.83 -25.21
C LEU A 63 -4.90 -6.64 -26.00
N GLY A 64 -5.68 -5.61 -25.68
CA GLY A 64 -6.97 -5.27 -26.30
C GLY A 64 -6.79 -4.85 -27.76
N GLY A 65 -6.11 -3.73 -27.98
CA GLY A 65 -5.82 -3.24 -29.33
C GLY A 65 -6.46 -1.89 -29.54
N ALA A 66 -7.13 -1.68 -30.67
CA ALA A 66 -7.98 -0.51 -30.85
C ALA A 66 -9.44 -0.96 -30.80
N GLY A 67 -10.29 -0.27 -30.06
CA GLY A 67 -11.64 -0.74 -29.82
C GLY A 67 -12.04 -0.49 -28.38
N ASN A 68 -13.30 -0.77 -28.03
CA ASN A 68 -13.70 -0.72 -26.63
C ASN A 68 -13.74 -2.15 -26.12
N ASP A 69 -12.67 -2.57 -25.48
CA ASP A 69 -12.39 -3.95 -25.18
C ASP A 69 -12.80 -4.32 -23.75
N THR A 70 -13.08 -5.60 -23.52
CA THR A 70 -13.21 -6.16 -22.17
C THR A 70 -12.19 -7.26 -21.95
N LEU A 71 -11.31 -7.07 -20.97
CA LEU A 71 -10.24 -8.02 -20.64
C LEU A 71 -10.44 -8.56 -19.22
N PHE A 72 -10.27 -9.87 -19.06
CA PHE A 72 -10.25 -10.56 -17.77
C PHE A 72 -8.96 -11.35 -17.65
N GLY A 73 -8.10 -11.02 -16.66
CA GLY A 73 -6.88 -11.77 -16.35
C GLY A 73 -7.23 -13.17 -15.86
N GLY A 74 -7.80 -13.25 -14.66
CA GLY A 74 -8.40 -14.48 -14.15
C GLY A 74 -7.76 -14.90 -12.84
N LYS A 75 -6.72 -15.73 -12.90
CA LYS A 75 -6.00 -16.21 -11.72
C LYS A 75 -4.52 -16.10 -11.96
N ASP A 76 -3.80 -15.92 -10.85
CA ASP A 76 -2.36 -15.70 -10.82
C ASP A 76 -2.04 -14.30 -11.35
N GLY A 77 -0.77 -13.86 -11.28
CA GLY A 77 -0.43 -12.48 -11.63
C GLY A 77 -0.42 -12.26 -13.15
N ASP A 78 -1.34 -11.43 -13.64
CA ASP A 78 -1.60 -11.15 -15.04
C ASP A 78 -1.14 -9.74 -15.46
N ARG A 79 -0.99 -9.55 -16.77
CA ARG A 79 -0.75 -8.24 -17.39
C ARG A 79 -1.81 -7.92 -18.42
N LEU A 80 -2.59 -6.87 -18.17
CA LEU A 80 -3.65 -6.39 -19.05
C LEU A 80 -3.29 -5.00 -19.61
N ASP A 81 -3.51 -4.79 -20.91
CA ASP A 81 -3.27 -3.53 -21.62
C ASP A 81 -4.40 -3.28 -22.63
N GLY A 82 -5.29 -2.32 -22.36
CA GLY A 82 -6.44 -1.99 -23.20
C GLY A 82 -6.04 -1.39 -24.54
N GLN A 83 -5.03 -0.50 -24.51
CA GLN A 83 -4.54 0.30 -25.64
C GLN A 83 -5.50 1.40 -26.07
N ASP A 84 -5.98 1.45 -27.32
CA ASP A 84 -6.77 2.58 -27.83
C ASP A 84 -8.27 2.30 -27.66
N GLY A 85 -8.99 3.11 -26.91
CA GLY A 85 -10.44 3.08 -26.80
C GLY A 85 -10.91 3.18 -25.35
N ASN A 86 -12.20 2.92 -25.12
CA ASN A 86 -12.77 2.97 -23.78
C ASN A 86 -12.97 1.54 -23.28
N ASP A 87 -12.03 1.08 -22.47
CA ASP A 87 -11.87 -0.32 -22.12
C ASP A 87 -12.36 -0.65 -20.71
N LEU A 88 -12.66 -1.93 -20.50
CA LEU A 88 -13.10 -2.49 -19.23
C LEU A 88 -12.18 -3.66 -18.84
N LEU A 89 -11.31 -3.45 -17.85
CA LEU A 89 -10.26 -4.40 -17.50
C LEU A 89 -10.45 -4.92 -16.06
N PHE A 90 -10.35 -6.23 -15.90
CA PHE A 90 -10.42 -6.91 -14.61
C PHE A 90 -9.18 -7.80 -14.41
N GLY A 91 -8.32 -7.48 -13.43
CA GLY A 91 -7.22 -8.37 -13.01
C GLY A 91 -7.76 -9.68 -12.44
N ASN A 92 -8.65 -9.55 -11.44
CA ASN A 92 -9.34 -10.62 -10.70
C ASN A 92 -8.55 -11.19 -9.52
N LEU A 93 -7.84 -12.31 -9.66
CA LEU A 93 -7.16 -12.98 -8.54
C LEU A 93 -5.66 -13.00 -8.78
N GLY A 94 -4.87 -12.49 -7.84
CA GLY A 94 -3.41 -12.48 -7.94
C GLY A 94 -2.89 -11.06 -8.08
N GLN A 95 -1.57 -10.90 -8.07
CA GLN A 95 -0.95 -9.57 -8.19
C GLN A 95 -0.83 -9.18 -9.67
N ASP A 96 -1.71 -8.29 -10.08
CA ASP A 96 -1.94 -7.92 -11.47
C ASP A 96 -1.30 -6.56 -11.83
N ILE A 97 -0.98 -6.42 -13.12
CA ILE A 97 -0.64 -5.12 -13.72
C ILE A 97 -1.70 -4.79 -14.77
N VAL A 98 -2.50 -3.77 -14.50
CA VAL A 98 -3.64 -3.39 -15.33
C VAL A 98 -3.41 -1.99 -15.89
N ARG A 99 -3.43 -1.85 -17.21
CA ARG A 99 -3.25 -0.58 -17.92
C ARG A 99 -4.41 -0.30 -18.87
N GLY A 100 -5.08 0.84 -18.71
CA GLY A 100 -6.16 1.30 -19.59
C GLY A 100 -5.64 1.65 -20.98
N GLY A 101 -4.89 2.74 -21.07
CA GLY A 101 -4.29 3.17 -22.33
C GLY A 101 -4.81 4.55 -22.73
N ALA A 102 -5.35 4.68 -23.93
CA ALA A 102 -5.88 5.93 -24.44
C ALA A 102 -7.40 5.86 -24.60
N GLY A 103 -8.13 6.65 -23.84
CA GLY A 103 -9.59 6.71 -23.82
C GLY A 103 -10.08 6.66 -22.37
N ASN A 104 -11.39 6.61 -22.17
CA ASN A 104 -11.95 6.64 -20.82
C ASN A 104 -12.19 5.21 -20.36
N ASP A 105 -11.31 4.73 -19.49
CA ASP A 105 -11.23 3.34 -19.10
C ASP A 105 -11.83 3.08 -17.72
N THR A 106 -12.16 1.82 -17.45
CA THR A 106 -12.56 1.35 -16.13
C THR A 106 -11.72 0.13 -15.74
N LEU A 107 -10.92 0.28 -14.68
CA LEU A 107 -9.93 -0.69 -14.25
C LEU A 107 -10.29 -1.26 -12.88
N PHE A 108 -10.25 -2.58 -12.75
CA PHE A 108 -10.43 -3.31 -11.50
C PHE A 108 -9.19 -4.17 -11.25
N GLY A 109 -8.52 -3.97 -10.11
CA GLY A 109 -7.39 -4.80 -9.67
C GLY A 109 -7.89 -6.19 -9.29
N GLY A 110 -8.58 -6.27 -8.16
CA GLY A 110 -9.26 -7.49 -7.74
C GLY A 110 -8.83 -7.90 -6.35
N GLN A 111 -8.09 -9.00 -6.23
CA GLN A 111 -7.56 -9.49 -4.96
C GLN A 111 -6.05 -9.50 -4.99
N GLU A 112 -5.45 -9.21 -3.82
CA GLU A 112 -4.01 -9.02 -3.63
C GLU A 112 -3.57 -7.63 -4.08
N ASN A 113 -2.26 -7.38 -4.15
CA ASN A 113 -1.73 -6.04 -4.34
C ASN A 113 -1.48 -5.79 -5.82
N ASP A 114 -2.28 -4.91 -6.41
CA ASP A 114 -2.29 -4.65 -7.85
C ASP A 114 -1.64 -3.31 -8.22
N SER A 115 -1.27 -3.17 -9.49
CA SER A 115 -0.81 -1.92 -10.08
C SER A 115 -1.71 -1.50 -11.23
N LEU A 116 -2.43 -0.40 -11.07
CA LEU A 116 -3.37 0.14 -12.05
C LEU A 116 -2.86 1.47 -12.62
N VAL A 117 -2.93 1.59 -13.95
CA VAL A 117 -2.53 2.80 -14.69
C VAL A 117 -3.59 3.16 -15.74
N GLY A 118 -4.26 4.31 -15.61
CA GLY A 118 -5.23 4.81 -16.60
C GLY A 118 -4.58 5.26 -17.91
N ASP A 119 -3.40 5.88 -17.81
CA ASP A 119 -2.64 6.51 -18.90
C ASP A 119 -3.29 7.81 -19.42
N GLY A 120 -4.30 7.77 -20.28
CA GLY A 120 -4.90 9.03 -20.76
C GLY A 120 -6.36 8.95 -21.13
N GLY A 121 -7.14 9.88 -20.59
CA GLY A 121 -8.59 9.94 -20.67
C GLY A 121 -9.14 10.20 -19.27
N ASN A 122 -10.45 10.09 -19.10
CA ASN A 122 -11.06 10.22 -17.78
C ASN A 122 -11.38 8.82 -17.27
N ASP A 123 -10.54 8.32 -16.37
CA ASP A 123 -10.53 6.92 -15.98
C ASP A 123 -11.19 6.69 -14.62
N ILE A 124 -11.62 5.45 -14.39
CA ILE A 124 -12.12 5.00 -13.08
C ILE A 124 -11.29 3.80 -12.63
N LEU A 125 -10.60 3.95 -11.50
CA LEU A 125 -9.69 2.95 -10.96
C LEU A 125 -10.23 2.38 -9.65
N TYR A 126 -10.46 1.08 -9.63
CA TYR A 126 -10.83 0.31 -8.45
C TYR A 126 -9.66 -0.61 -8.07
N GLY A 127 -8.89 -0.28 -7.03
CA GLY A 127 -7.86 -1.19 -6.50
C GLY A 127 -8.47 -2.52 -6.01
N ASP A 128 -9.63 -2.41 -5.37
CA ASP A 128 -10.42 -3.50 -4.80
C ASP A 128 -9.89 -4.04 -3.45
N LEU A 129 -9.39 -5.28 -3.37
CA LEU A 129 -8.93 -5.91 -2.13
C LEU A 129 -7.42 -6.07 -2.14
N GLY A 130 -6.72 -5.26 -1.36
CA GLY A 130 -5.27 -5.33 -1.25
C GLY A 130 -4.72 -3.98 -0.85
N ALA A 131 -3.40 -3.84 -0.94
CA ALA A 131 -2.75 -2.54 -0.93
C ALA A 131 -2.30 -2.22 -2.35
N ASP A 132 -3.11 -1.44 -3.06
CA ASP A 132 -2.95 -1.22 -4.49
C ASP A 132 -2.19 0.05 -4.81
N THR A 133 -1.54 0.09 -5.98
CA THR A 133 -0.93 1.31 -6.52
C THR A 133 -1.73 1.80 -7.71
N LEU A 134 -2.31 2.99 -7.60
CA LEU A 134 -3.22 3.58 -8.57
C LEU A 134 -2.59 4.83 -9.20
N THR A 135 -2.58 4.91 -10.53
CA THR A 135 -2.08 6.06 -11.29
C THR A 135 -3.12 6.43 -12.35
N GLY A 136 -3.70 7.63 -12.28
CA GLY A 136 -4.75 8.06 -13.21
C GLY A 136 -4.16 8.43 -14.58
N GLY A 137 -3.16 9.30 -14.57
CA GLY A 137 -2.51 9.80 -15.77
C GLY A 137 -3.09 11.13 -16.24
N LEU A 138 -3.40 11.22 -17.53
CA LEU A 138 -3.90 12.44 -18.16
C LEU A 138 -5.43 12.47 -18.18
N GLY A 139 -6.04 13.30 -17.35
CA GLY A 139 -7.46 13.62 -17.48
C GLY A 139 -8.07 14.00 -16.16
N ALA A 140 -9.36 13.72 -16.01
CA ALA A 140 -10.07 13.87 -14.75
C ALA A 140 -10.50 12.47 -14.29
N ASP A 141 -9.76 11.93 -13.32
CA ASP A 141 -9.83 10.53 -12.95
C ASP A 141 -10.60 10.33 -11.64
N VAL A 142 -11.10 9.11 -11.44
CA VAL A 142 -11.79 8.71 -10.21
C VAL A 142 -11.08 7.51 -9.58
N PHE A 143 -10.54 7.71 -8.38
CA PHE A 143 -9.92 6.66 -7.59
C PHE A 143 -10.90 6.14 -6.54
N SER A 144 -11.35 4.89 -6.68
CA SER A 144 -12.27 4.28 -5.73
C SER A 144 -11.51 3.55 -4.63
N VAL A 145 -11.58 4.11 -3.42
CA VAL A 145 -10.93 3.56 -2.22
C VAL A 145 -11.92 2.70 -1.44
N ARG A 146 -11.41 1.71 -0.69
CA ARG A 146 -12.24 0.80 0.12
C ARG A 146 -11.97 0.89 1.62
N ASN A 147 -13.01 0.60 2.39
CA ASN A 147 -12.92 0.25 3.81
C ASN A 147 -13.10 -1.26 3.89
N ASN A 148 -11.99 -1.99 4.04
CA ASN A 148 -11.99 -3.46 4.04
C ASN A 148 -10.93 -4.06 4.99
N GLY A 149 -10.09 -3.23 5.62
CA GLY A 149 -9.01 -3.69 6.51
C GLY A 149 -7.95 -4.58 5.86
N GLN A 150 -7.78 -4.56 4.52
CA GLN A 150 -6.85 -5.43 3.80
C GLN A 150 -5.63 -4.71 3.18
N GLY A 151 -5.44 -3.43 3.47
CA GLY A 151 -4.38 -2.60 2.90
C GLY A 151 -4.88 -1.18 2.68
N SER A 152 -3.96 -0.22 2.56
CA SER A 152 -4.28 1.14 2.10
C SER A 152 -3.74 1.30 0.70
N ASP A 153 -4.56 1.86 -0.18
CA ASP A 153 -4.14 2.16 -1.54
C ASP A 153 -3.18 3.35 -1.57
N VAL A 154 -2.33 3.40 -2.58
CA VAL A 154 -1.45 4.53 -2.88
C VAL A 154 -1.86 5.11 -4.22
N ILE A 155 -2.27 6.37 -4.22
CA ILE A 155 -2.57 7.13 -5.43
C ILE A 155 -1.35 7.99 -5.76
N THR A 156 -0.74 7.78 -6.92
CA THR A 156 0.61 8.28 -7.21
C THR A 156 0.65 9.67 -7.84
N ASP A 157 -0.44 10.11 -8.47
CA ASP A 157 -0.46 11.31 -9.32
C ASP A 157 -1.70 12.18 -9.18
N PHE A 158 -2.42 12.08 -8.06
CA PHE A 158 -3.65 12.83 -7.80
C PHE A 158 -3.52 14.34 -8.06
N GLN A 159 -4.42 14.88 -8.89
CA GLN A 159 -4.48 16.29 -9.27
C GLN A 159 -5.70 16.98 -8.65
N ASP A 160 -5.46 17.80 -7.62
CA ASP A 160 -6.48 18.66 -6.99
C ASP A 160 -7.26 19.49 -8.03
N GLY A 161 -8.59 19.47 -7.92
CA GLY A 161 -9.51 20.16 -8.80
C GLY A 161 -9.72 19.52 -10.19
N SER A 162 -9.06 18.41 -10.49
CA SER A 162 -9.31 17.58 -11.68
C SER A 162 -9.84 16.21 -11.28
N ASP A 163 -9.13 15.54 -10.38
CA ASP A 163 -9.40 14.16 -9.98
C ASP A 163 -10.32 14.09 -8.76
N LEU A 164 -10.92 12.93 -8.57
CA LEU A 164 -11.86 12.65 -7.49
C LEU A 164 -11.51 11.34 -6.80
N ILE A 165 -11.82 11.29 -5.51
CA ILE A 165 -11.69 10.10 -4.67
C ILE A 165 -13.10 9.62 -4.34
N GLN A 166 -13.45 8.45 -4.83
CA GLN A 166 -14.72 7.82 -4.52
C GLN A 166 -14.61 7.06 -3.20
N LEU A 167 -15.40 7.48 -2.22
CA LEU A 167 -15.47 6.84 -0.91
C LEU A 167 -16.46 5.65 -0.90
N PRO A 168 -16.28 4.69 0.03
CA PRO A 168 -17.25 3.64 0.27
C PRO A 168 -18.59 4.19 0.77
N ASP A 169 -19.67 3.47 0.47
CA ASP A 169 -20.99 3.79 1.01
C ASP A 169 -21.01 3.69 2.55
N GLY A 170 -21.71 4.62 3.19
CA GLY A 170 -21.95 4.58 4.64
C GLY A 170 -20.79 5.06 5.51
N ILE A 171 -19.71 5.58 4.93
CA ILE A 171 -18.63 6.22 5.70
C ILE A 171 -19.11 7.55 6.28
N SER A 172 -18.81 7.77 7.56
CA SER A 172 -19.02 9.04 8.25
C SER A 172 -17.77 9.40 9.05
N GLY A 173 -17.33 10.67 8.96
CA GLY A 173 -16.12 11.14 9.63
C GLY A 173 -14.88 10.76 8.82
N LEU A 174 -14.53 11.63 7.87
CA LEU A 174 -13.29 11.52 7.09
C LEU A 174 -12.28 12.50 7.66
N GLN A 175 -11.06 12.03 7.83
CA GLN A 175 -9.92 12.81 8.25
C GLN A 175 -8.86 12.78 7.16
N VAL A 176 -8.27 13.95 6.90
CA VAL A 176 -7.15 14.07 5.97
C VAL A 176 -6.00 14.75 6.69
N GLU A 177 -4.87 14.04 6.77
CA GLU A 177 -3.67 14.50 7.46
C GLU A 177 -2.44 14.41 6.56
N THR A 178 -1.44 15.23 6.85
CA THR A 178 -0.15 15.14 6.16
C THR A 178 0.78 14.22 6.94
N ASN A 179 1.29 13.15 6.32
CA ASN A 179 2.28 12.27 6.93
C ASN A 179 3.71 12.87 6.91
N LEU A 180 4.67 12.12 7.46
CA LEU A 180 6.08 12.53 7.54
C LEU A 180 6.78 12.65 6.18
N LEU A 181 6.20 12.07 5.12
CA LEU A 181 6.65 12.20 3.74
C LEU A 181 5.98 13.37 3.01
N ASN A 182 5.22 14.20 3.73
CA ASN A 182 4.47 15.33 3.20
C ASN A 182 3.38 14.91 2.20
N GLN A 183 2.82 13.71 2.38
CA GLN A 183 1.75 13.12 1.59
C GLN A 183 0.43 13.19 2.36
N ALA A 184 -0.69 13.35 1.66
CA ALA A 184 -2.01 13.34 2.24
C ALA A 184 -2.41 11.90 2.54
N VAL A 185 -2.88 11.68 3.76
CA VAL A 185 -3.39 10.39 4.23
C VAL A 185 -4.86 10.58 4.52
N ILE A 186 -5.69 9.79 3.86
CA ILE A 186 -7.14 9.83 3.97
C ILE A 186 -7.56 8.66 4.85
N SER A 187 -8.20 8.96 5.97
CA SER A 187 -8.60 7.95 6.94
C SER A 187 -10.02 8.19 7.46
N ILE A 188 -10.60 7.15 8.05
CA ILE A 188 -11.89 7.23 8.72
C ILE A 188 -11.65 7.57 10.17
N THR A 189 -12.16 8.72 10.63
CA THR A 189 -11.96 9.21 12.01
C THR A 189 -12.43 8.20 13.06
N ALA A 190 -13.53 7.50 12.78
CA ALA A 190 -14.15 6.55 13.71
C ALA A 190 -13.47 5.18 13.75
N THR A 191 -12.53 4.86 12.85
CA THR A 191 -11.83 3.56 12.86
C THR A 191 -10.32 3.71 12.82
N GLY A 192 -9.80 4.89 12.48
CA GLY A 192 -8.37 5.11 12.21
C GLY A 192 -7.90 4.45 10.90
N GLU A 193 -8.78 3.73 10.20
CA GLU A 193 -8.44 3.01 8.97
C GLU A 193 -8.03 4.00 7.89
N VAL A 194 -6.86 3.78 7.32
CA VAL A 194 -6.36 4.52 6.16
C VAL A 194 -6.98 3.92 4.91
N LEU A 195 -7.70 4.75 4.16
CA LEU A 195 -8.32 4.39 2.90
C LEU A 195 -7.34 4.58 1.73
N ALA A 196 -6.58 5.68 1.75
CA ALA A 196 -5.57 5.94 0.73
C ALA A 196 -4.48 6.91 1.20
N VAL A 197 -3.32 6.80 0.57
CA VAL A 197 -2.22 7.78 0.63
C VAL A 197 -2.04 8.42 -0.74
N LEU A 198 -1.99 9.75 -0.79
CA LEU A 198 -1.75 10.52 -2.01
C LEU A 198 -0.29 10.95 -2.09
N GLU A 199 0.47 10.33 -2.98
CA GLU A 199 1.88 10.64 -3.18
C GLU A 199 2.05 12.06 -3.73
N GLY A 200 2.97 12.84 -3.14
CA GLY A 200 3.29 14.18 -3.61
C GLY A 200 2.23 15.25 -3.32
N VAL A 201 1.08 14.89 -2.74
CA VAL A 201 -0.02 15.81 -2.41
C VAL A 201 -0.03 16.09 -0.91
N GLN A 202 -0.20 17.34 -0.49
CA GLN A 202 -0.35 17.68 0.93
C GLN A 202 -1.83 17.67 1.34
N ALA A 203 -2.13 17.36 2.60
CA ALA A 203 -3.51 17.37 3.09
C ALA A 203 -4.20 18.74 2.95
N THR A 204 -3.43 19.83 2.95
CA THR A 204 -3.96 21.19 2.75
C THR A 204 -4.44 21.48 1.32
N ALA A 205 -4.06 20.65 0.35
CA ALA A 205 -4.61 20.68 -1.00
C ALA A 205 -5.99 20.00 -1.07
N ILE A 206 -6.28 19.10 -0.12
CA ILE A 206 -7.49 18.30 -0.14
C ILE A 206 -8.64 19.01 0.58
N ASN A 207 -9.81 18.98 -0.04
CA ASN A 207 -11.03 19.61 0.42
C ASN A 207 -12.25 18.75 0.07
N SER A 208 -13.45 19.20 0.46
CA SER A 208 -14.68 18.42 0.27
C SER A 208 -15.08 18.20 -1.18
N ASN A 209 -14.55 18.96 -2.14
CA ASN A 209 -14.86 18.79 -3.56
C ASN A 209 -14.07 17.66 -4.21
N ASP A 210 -13.00 17.18 -3.55
CA ASP A 210 -12.16 16.10 -4.06
C ASP A 210 -12.75 14.72 -3.79
N PHE A 211 -13.92 14.66 -3.16
CA PHE A 211 -14.57 13.41 -2.77
C PHE A 211 -15.95 13.25 -3.40
N VAL A 212 -16.28 12.02 -3.78
CA VAL A 212 -17.61 11.61 -4.19
C VAL A 212 -18.07 10.39 -3.39
N GLY A 213 -19.36 10.34 -3.05
CA GLY A 213 -19.94 9.32 -2.18
C GLY A 213 -19.97 9.72 -0.70
N GLY A 214 -21.16 9.71 -0.09
CA GLY A 214 -21.37 10.08 1.32
C GLY A 214 -21.62 11.57 1.60
N GLN A 215 -22.26 11.89 2.73
CA GLN A 215 -22.31 13.27 3.26
C GLN A 215 -21.07 13.49 4.12
N ILE A 216 -20.10 14.27 3.63
CA ILE A 216 -18.78 14.33 4.25
C ILE A 216 -18.58 15.67 4.97
N ASN A 217 -18.31 15.61 6.27
CA ASN A 217 -17.59 16.67 6.98
C ASN A 217 -16.10 16.29 6.94
N VAL A 218 -15.35 16.89 6.02
CA VAL A 218 -13.90 16.68 5.93
C VAL A 218 -13.24 17.50 7.04
N THR A 219 -12.57 16.82 7.97
CA THR A 219 -11.69 17.50 8.93
C THR A 219 -10.28 17.43 8.37
N VAL A 220 -9.86 18.50 7.69
CA VAL A 220 -8.46 18.68 7.30
C VAL A 220 -7.71 19.12 8.56
N ILE A 221 -6.75 18.31 8.99
CA ILE A 221 -5.86 18.69 10.09
C ILE A 221 -4.54 19.09 9.45
N PRO A 222 -4.26 20.39 9.31
CA PRO A 222 -2.94 20.85 8.90
C PRO A 222 -1.93 20.33 9.92
N SER A 223 -0.74 19.95 9.46
CA SER A 223 0.36 19.55 10.34
C SER A 223 0.67 20.65 11.38
N GLY A 224 0.04 20.55 12.55
CA GLY A 224 0.02 21.59 13.57
C GLY A 224 -1.12 21.38 14.59
N ASP A 225 -0.87 20.48 15.54
CA ASP A 225 -1.59 20.25 16.81
C ASP A 225 -2.49 21.40 17.32
N THR A 226 -3.77 21.10 17.55
CA THR A 226 -4.49 21.53 18.77
C THR A 226 -5.51 20.46 19.17
N GLY A 227 -5.13 19.57 20.07
CA GLY A 227 -5.91 18.37 20.43
C GLY A 227 -7.25 18.53 21.18
N THR A 228 -7.61 17.39 21.78
CA THR A 228 -8.73 17.02 22.67
C THR A 228 -9.87 16.19 22.04
N ASP A 229 -10.01 14.96 22.55
CA ASP A 229 -11.17 14.01 22.56
C ASP A 229 -11.05 12.74 21.66
N PRO A 230 -11.76 11.61 21.93
CA PRO A 230 -11.19 10.39 22.52
C PRO A 230 -11.43 9.06 21.74
N GLU A 231 -10.43 8.16 21.82
CA GLU A 231 -10.41 6.69 21.62
C GLU A 231 -10.97 6.05 20.32
N ILE A 232 -10.06 5.80 19.38
CA ILE A 232 -9.95 4.56 18.56
C ILE A 232 -8.47 4.11 18.61
N PRO A 233 -8.12 2.81 18.71
CA PRO A 233 -6.74 2.39 18.95
C PRO A 233 -5.85 2.56 17.72
N ASP A 234 -4.92 3.50 17.85
CA ASP A 234 -3.78 3.75 16.99
C ASP A 234 -2.87 2.51 16.89
N LEU A 235 -2.62 2.01 15.68
CA LEU A 235 -1.61 0.96 15.44
C LEU A 235 -0.21 1.54 15.19
N ASN A 236 -0.11 2.86 15.02
CA ASN A 236 1.13 3.55 15.35
C ASN A 236 1.17 3.71 16.88
N PRO A 237 2.34 3.79 17.51
CA PRO A 237 2.37 4.32 18.85
C PRO A 237 1.81 5.74 18.78
N GLU A 238 0.66 5.95 19.43
CA GLU A 238 0.19 7.26 19.87
C GLU A 238 1.43 8.15 20.09
N PRO A 239 1.57 9.33 19.48
CA PRO A 239 2.78 10.14 19.63
C PRO A 239 3.21 10.32 21.10
N ALA A 240 2.25 10.20 22.04
CA ALA A 240 2.49 10.04 23.47
C ALA A 240 3.37 8.83 23.86
N LEU A 241 3.17 7.63 23.31
CA LEU A 241 3.98 6.42 23.55
C LEU A 241 5.42 6.58 23.02
N ILE A 242 5.60 7.09 21.79
CA ILE A 242 6.93 7.41 21.23
C ILE A 242 7.64 8.41 22.15
N ASN A 243 6.98 9.55 22.42
CA ASN A 243 7.54 10.61 23.23
C ASN A 243 7.84 10.13 24.65
N ARG A 244 7.01 9.22 25.20
CA ARG A 244 7.23 8.65 26.52
C ARG A 244 8.47 7.75 26.56
N ILE A 245 8.71 6.91 25.55
CA ILE A 245 9.95 6.13 25.47
C ILE A 245 11.17 7.04 25.33
N VAL A 246 11.09 8.08 24.51
CA VAL A 246 12.17 9.06 24.34
C VAL A 246 12.45 9.78 25.67
N GLU A 247 11.40 10.21 26.38
CA GLU A 247 11.51 10.85 27.69
C GLU A 247 12.16 9.92 28.73
N LEU A 248 11.68 8.68 28.86
CA LEU A 248 12.25 7.68 29.77
C LEU A 248 13.72 7.41 29.45
N THR A 249 14.05 7.26 28.16
CA THR A 249 15.41 7.07 27.67
C THR A 249 16.30 8.25 28.03
N ASN A 250 15.84 9.48 27.79
CA ASN A 250 16.60 10.69 28.06
C ASN A 250 16.75 10.99 29.56
N ASN A 251 15.74 10.69 30.38
CA ASN A 251 15.83 10.77 31.83
C ASN A 251 16.89 9.80 32.37
N TYR A 252 16.87 8.55 31.90
CA TYR A 252 17.88 7.57 32.30
C TYR A 252 19.28 7.93 31.83
N ARG A 253 19.42 8.50 30.62
CA ARG A 253 20.70 9.04 30.13
C ARG A 253 21.18 10.20 31.01
N ALA A 254 20.30 11.11 31.39
CA ALA A 254 20.62 12.23 32.27
C ALA A 254 21.08 11.77 33.66
N ASP A 255 20.40 10.78 34.26
CA ASP A 255 20.80 10.15 35.52
C ASP A 255 22.19 9.48 35.45
N ASN A 256 22.63 9.11 34.25
CA ASN A 256 23.95 8.54 33.96
C ASN A 256 24.94 9.56 33.37
N GLY A 257 24.62 10.86 33.40
CA GLY A 257 25.52 11.94 32.97
C GLY A 257 25.74 12.04 31.45
N LEU A 258 24.80 11.53 30.65
CA LEU A 258 24.85 11.59 29.18
C LEU A 258 23.90 12.64 28.61
N PRO A 259 24.23 13.23 27.44
CA PRO A 259 23.34 14.17 26.76
C PRO A 259 22.07 13.46 26.26
N PRO A 260 20.94 14.19 26.15
CA PRO A 260 19.73 13.64 25.58
C PRO A 260 19.92 13.31 24.09
N LEU A 261 19.17 12.33 23.62
CA LEU A 261 19.02 11.99 22.22
C LEU A 261 17.88 12.83 21.62
N THR A 262 18.09 13.27 20.38
CA THR A 262 17.07 13.98 19.60
C THR A 262 16.22 12.97 18.83
N LEU A 263 14.90 13.12 18.85
CA LEU A 263 14.01 12.26 18.06
C LEU A 263 14.23 12.55 16.57
N SER A 264 14.44 11.49 15.78
CA SER A 264 14.72 11.57 14.34
C SER A 264 13.63 10.83 13.57
N SER A 265 12.92 11.54 12.69
CA SER A 265 11.85 10.94 11.87
C SER A 265 12.36 9.80 10.99
N GLN A 266 13.57 9.92 10.45
CA GLN A 266 14.15 8.87 9.60
C GLN A 266 14.52 7.60 10.39
N LEU A 267 14.95 7.74 11.65
CA LEU A 267 15.19 6.59 12.52
C LEU A 267 13.87 6.00 13.04
N THR A 268 12.87 6.85 13.29
CA THR A 268 11.51 6.43 13.68
C THR A 268 10.87 5.60 12.58
N ASN A 269 10.90 6.06 11.32
CA ASN A 269 10.39 5.28 10.20
C ASN A 269 11.05 3.90 10.09
N ALA A 270 12.38 3.81 10.30
CA ALA A 270 13.08 2.53 10.28
C ALA A 270 12.70 1.60 11.45
N ALA A 271 12.32 2.18 12.59
CA ALA A 271 11.86 1.47 13.78
C ALA A 271 10.40 1.01 13.65
N ASP A 272 9.53 1.84 13.07
CA ASP A 272 8.12 1.55 12.81
C ASP A 272 7.98 0.39 11.84
N THR A 273 8.58 0.51 10.65
CA THR A 273 8.57 -0.56 9.64
C THR A 273 9.05 -1.89 10.21
N HIS A 274 10.06 -1.88 11.08
CA HIS A 274 10.54 -3.13 11.68
C HIS A 274 9.60 -3.70 12.73
N SER A 275 8.92 -2.84 13.51
CA SER A 275 7.92 -3.26 14.49
C SER A 275 6.68 -3.83 13.82
N GLU A 276 6.21 -3.18 12.76
CA GLU A 276 5.12 -3.65 11.91
C GLU A 276 5.47 -4.97 11.23
N ASN A 277 6.66 -5.09 10.64
CA ASN A 277 7.09 -6.34 10.01
C ASN A 277 7.14 -7.49 11.02
N MET A 278 7.67 -7.25 12.23
CA MET A 278 7.68 -8.27 13.29
C MET A 278 6.26 -8.72 13.66
N ALA A 279 5.32 -7.79 13.74
CA ALA A 279 3.91 -8.08 14.05
C ALA A 279 3.19 -8.79 12.90
N LEU A 280 3.24 -8.23 11.69
CA LEU A 280 2.45 -8.68 10.53
C LEU A 280 3.01 -9.94 9.88
N GLN A 281 4.33 -10.12 9.91
CA GLN A 281 5.00 -11.25 9.27
C GLN A 281 5.42 -12.34 10.28
N ASP A 282 4.93 -12.26 11.52
CA ASP A 282 5.09 -13.26 12.57
C ASP A 282 6.56 -13.65 12.81
N PHE A 283 7.40 -12.67 13.17
CA PHE A 283 8.78 -12.92 13.56
C PHE A 283 9.29 -11.98 14.64
N PHE A 284 10.32 -12.39 15.37
CA PHE A 284 10.99 -11.54 16.37
C PHE A 284 12.52 -11.66 16.25
N SER A 285 13.13 -10.73 15.52
CA SER A 285 14.55 -10.76 15.17
C SER A 285 15.04 -9.36 14.81
N HIS A 286 16.32 -9.07 15.06
CA HIS A 286 16.98 -7.84 14.58
C HIS A 286 17.13 -7.80 13.05
N THR A 287 17.14 -8.98 12.42
CA THR A 287 17.21 -9.15 10.96
C THR A 287 15.80 -9.41 10.43
N GLY A 288 15.36 -8.63 9.44
CA GLY A 288 14.10 -8.86 8.75
C GLY A 288 14.09 -10.16 7.94
N LEU A 289 12.90 -10.62 7.55
CA LEU A 289 12.77 -11.83 6.71
C LEU A 289 13.38 -11.66 5.31
N ASP A 290 13.46 -10.42 4.84
CA ASP A 290 14.19 -10.00 3.64
C ASP A 290 15.73 -10.02 3.80
N GLY A 291 16.23 -10.29 5.01
CA GLY A 291 17.65 -10.28 5.35
C GLY A 291 18.19 -8.92 5.76
N SER A 292 17.36 -7.86 5.81
CA SER A 292 17.77 -6.51 6.18
C SER A 292 18.22 -6.43 7.65
N LYS A 293 19.32 -5.71 7.89
CA LYS A 293 19.78 -5.33 9.24
C LYS A 293 19.37 -3.88 9.52
N VAL A 294 19.43 -3.46 10.79
CA VAL A 294 19.12 -2.07 11.18
C VAL A 294 19.84 -1.02 10.32
N GLY A 295 21.09 -1.26 9.93
CA GLY A 295 21.83 -0.34 9.06
C GLY A 295 21.22 -0.21 7.66
N ASP A 296 20.70 -1.30 7.10
CA ASP A 296 20.05 -1.32 5.79
C ASP A 296 18.70 -0.58 5.88
N ARG A 297 17.90 -0.87 6.92
CA ARG A 297 16.61 -0.20 7.17
C ARG A 297 16.77 1.30 7.39
N VAL A 298 17.78 1.71 8.16
CA VAL A 298 18.11 3.14 8.40
C VAL A 298 18.60 3.83 7.12
N GLN A 299 19.39 3.15 6.28
CA GLN A 299 19.81 3.74 4.99
C GLN A 299 18.63 3.90 4.02
N ALA A 300 17.66 2.98 4.04
CA ALA A 300 16.46 3.05 3.21
C ALA A 300 15.59 4.28 3.50
N THR A 301 15.63 4.81 4.73
CA THR A 301 14.94 6.07 5.09
C THR A 301 15.71 7.33 4.70
N GLY A 302 16.86 7.18 4.03
CA GLY A 302 17.75 8.27 3.65
C GLY A 302 18.63 8.79 4.78
N TYR A 303 18.67 8.12 5.94
CA TYR A 303 19.52 8.54 7.07
C TYR A 303 20.96 8.06 6.87
N SER A 304 21.89 9.01 6.74
CA SER A 304 23.32 8.72 6.63
C SER A 304 23.97 8.74 8.01
N TYR A 305 24.57 7.63 8.42
CA TYR A 305 25.09 7.44 9.78
C TYR A 305 26.59 7.13 9.84
N THR A 306 27.20 7.43 10.99
CA THR A 306 28.53 6.94 11.39
C THR A 306 28.45 5.76 12.36
N SER A 307 27.39 5.70 13.16
CA SER A 307 27.03 4.56 14.00
C SER A 307 25.51 4.41 14.07
N VAL A 308 25.06 3.16 14.23
CA VAL A 308 23.65 2.78 14.36
C VAL A 308 23.54 1.61 15.33
N GLY A 309 22.47 1.57 16.11
CA GLY A 309 22.15 0.46 17.01
C GLY A 309 20.65 0.26 17.13
N GLU A 310 20.25 -0.90 17.64
CA GLU A 310 18.84 -1.28 17.78
C GLU A 310 18.58 -1.99 19.11
N ASN A 311 17.43 -1.69 19.72
CA ASN A 311 16.79 -2.52 20.72
C ASN A 311 15.42 -2.96 20.19
N ILE A 312 15.06 -4.24 20.35
CA ILE A 312 13.70 -4.72 20.08
C ILE A 312 13.12 -5.36 21.35
N ALA A 313 11.80 -5.34 21.49
CA ALA A 313 11.08 -6.02 22.55
C ALA A 313 9.67 -6.39 22.10
N ALA A 314 9.09 -7.43 22.69
CA ALA A 314 7.72 -7.82 22.43
C ALA A 314 7.00 -8.28 23.71
N GLY A 315 5.68 -8.11 23.76
CA GLY A 315 4.80 -8.53 24.86
C GLY A 315 4.80 -7.58 26.07
N TYR A 316 5.21 -6.32 25.87
CA TYR A 316 5.20 -5.29 26.92
C TYR A 316 4.10 -4.28 26.62
N PRO A 317 3.03 -4.19 27.43
CA PRO A 317 1.85 -3.38 27.07
C PRO A 317 2.02 -1.88 27.33
N THR A 318 3.15 -1.44 27.90
CA THR A 318 3.36 -0.02 28.22
C THR A 318 4.81 0.44 28.01
N PRO A 319 5.02 1.74 27.74
CA PRO A 319 6.35 2.34 27.65
C PRO A 319 7.23 2.09 28.87
N GLU A 320 6.68 2.21 30.09
CA GLU A 320 7.43 1.94 31.32
C GLU A 320 7.87 0.48 31.43
N ALA A 321 7.01 -0.46 31.04
CA ALA A 321 7.28 -1.88 31.14
C ALA A 321 8.38 -2.30 30.16
N VAL A 322 8.27 -1.86 28.89
CA VAL A 322 9.29 -2.16 27.89
C VAL A 322 10.62 -1.49 28.21
N PHE A 323 10.59 -0.22 28.66
CA PHE A 323 11.79 0.50 29.05
C PHE A 323 12.49 -0.15 30.24
N ALA A 324 11.74 -0.57 31.28
CA ALA A 324 12.28 -1.34 32.39
C ALA A 324 12.95 -2.64 31.92
N GLY A 325 12.36 -3.32 30.92
CA GLY A 325 12.94 -4.49 30.26
C GLY A 325 14.27 -4.18 29.56
N TRP A 326 14.34 -3.11 28.78
CA TRP A 326 15.57 -2.68 28.10
C TRP A 326 16.67 -2.30 29.09
N ILE A 327 16.39 -1.54 30.15
CA ILE A 327 17.43 -1.18 31.12
C ILE A 327 17.85 -2.36 32.00
N ALA A 328 17.04 -3.40 32.16
CA ALA A 328 17.44 -4.63 32.87
C ALA A 328 18.42 -5.48 32.04
N SER A 329 18.25 -5.51 30.71
CA SER A 329 19.14 -6.22 29.78
C SER A 329 20.47 -5.47 29.56
N SER A 330 21.60 -6.15 29.74
CA SER A 330 22.92 -5.53 29.56
C SER A 330 23.20 -5.07 28.13
N GLY A 331 22.72 -5.79 27.12
CA GLY A 331 22.86 -5.43 25.71
C GLY A 331 22.04 -4.19 25.37
N HIS A 332 20.74 -4.20 25.70
CA HIS A 332 19.85 -3.07 25.41
C HIS A 332 20.23 -1.80 26.17
N ARG A 333 20.60 -1.95 27.45
CA ARG A 333 21.12 -0.85 28.27
C ARG A 333 22.40 -0.24 27.70
N ALA A 334 23.28 -1.05 27.09
CA ALA A 334 24.50 -0.54 26.48
C ALA A 334 24.21 0.38 25.27
N ASN A 335 23.17 0.08 24.47
CA ASN A 335 22.73 0.99 23.40
C ASN A 335 22.20 2.32 23.96
N ILE A 336 21.32 2.26 24.98
CA ILE A 336 20.76 3.46 25.63
C ILE A 336 21.86 4.36 26.22
N LEU A 337 22.90 3.77 26.82
CA LEU A 337 24.01 4.50 27.44
C LEU A 337 25.20 4.74 26.50
N ASN A 338 25.05 4.48 25.20
CA ASN A 338 26.13 4.75 24.25
C ASN A 338 26.24 6.27 24.03
N ALA A 339 27.39 6.82 24.43
CA ALA A 339 27.68 8.25 24.33
C ALA A 339 27.91 8.75 22.90
N SER A 340 28.12 7.85 21.94
CA SER A 340 28.29 8.23 20.53
C SER A 340 26.97 8.58 19.85
N TYR A 341 25.84 8.01 20.28
CA TYR A 341 24.53 8.29 19.71
C TYR A 341 24.04 9.69 20.08
N THR A 342 23.50 10.39 19.08
CA THR A 342 22.93 11.74 19.20
C THR A 342 21.43 11.75 18.91
N GLU A 343 20.94 10.71 18.22
CA GLU A 343 19.55 10.62 17.76
C GLU A 343 18.94 9.27 18.12
N ILE A 344 17.62 9.26 18.24
CA ILE A 344 16.79 8.09 18.50
C ILE A 344 15.57 8.11 17.58
N GLY A 345 15.16 6.94 17.11
CA GLY A 345 13.84 6.64 16.58
C GLY A 345 13.19 5.56 17.43
N VAL A 346 11.87 5.61 17.56
CA VAL A 346 11.11 4.61 18.31
C VAL A 346 9.91 4.22 17.48
N GLY A 347 9.69 2.92 17.34
CA GLY A 347 8.49 2.39 16.72
C GLY A 347 7.79 1.35 17.58
N TYR A 348 6.52 1.16 17.27
CA TYR A 348 5.64 0.22 17.95
C TYR A 348 4.60 -0.32 16.98
N ALA A 349 4.21 -1.57 17.15
CA ALA A 349 3.08 -2.14 16.45
C ALA A 349 2.26 -2.97 17.43
N TYR A 350 0.94 -2.83 17.34
CA TYR A 350 0.01 -3.66 18.07
C TYR A 350 -0.71 -4.61 17.11
N LEU A 351 -0.88 -5.88 17.50
CA LEU A 351 -1.70 -6.81 16.74
C LEU A 351 -2.72 -7.47 17.67
N GLU A 352 -4.00 -7.11 17.50
CA GLU A 352 -5.07 -7.71 18.28
C GLU A 352 -5.25 -9.18 17.87
N ASN A 353 -5.13 -10.09 18.84
CA ASN A 353 -5.22 -11.53 18.61
C ASN A 353 -4.14 -12.07 17.66
N ASP A 354 -2.88 -11.71 17.89
CA ASP A 354 -1.76 -12.37 17.23
C ASP A 354 -1.88 -13.90 17.40
N THR A 355 -2.05 -14.62 16.28
CA THR A 355 -2.18 -16.09 16.24
C THR A 355 -0.95 -16.78 15.63
N GLY A 356 0.12 -16.01 15.45
CA GLY A 356 1.40 -16.47 14.93
C GLY A 356 2.17 -17.41 15.86
N SER A 357 3.30 -17.88 15.36
CA SER A 357 4.31 -18.66 16.08
C SER A 357 5.03 -17.84 17.15
N VAL A 358 5.11 -16.52 16.97
CA VAL A 358 5.49 -15.53 17.96
C VAL A 358 4.22 -14.78 18.37
N ASN A 359 3.62 -15.14 19.50
CA ASN A 359 2.34 -14.58 19.93
C ASN A 359 2.55 -13.48 20.99
N PHE A 360 2.88 -12.27 20.53
CA PHE A 360 2.93 -11.09 21.38
C PHE A 360 2.01 -10.01 20.79
N ASN A 361 1.21 -9.34 21.62
CA ASN A 361 0.33 -8.30 21.10
C ASN A 361 1.05 -6.96 20.87
N ASP A 362 2.19 -6.75 21.54
CA ASP A 362 2.89 -5.46 21.60
C ASP A 362 4.32 -5.61 21.09
N TYR A 363 4.69 -4.99 19.96
CA TYR A 363 6.05 -5.03 19.39
C TYR A 363 6.69 -3.65 19.47
N TRP A 364 7.93 -3.55 19.94
CA TRP A 364 8.63 -2.28 20.15
C TRP A 364 10.03 -2.32 19.54
N THR A 365 10.44 -1.21 18.92
CA THR A 365 11.79 -1.01 18.39
C THR A 365 12.35 0.36 18.81
N GLN A 366 13.58 0.41 19.32
CA GLN A 366 14.38 1.63 19.38
C GLN A 366 15.51 1.54 18.38
N VAL A 367 15.66 2.56 17.54
CA VAL A 367 16.81 2.73 16.66
C VAL A 367 17.62 3.91 17.15
N PHE A 368 18.92 3.74 17.31
CA PHE A 368 19.85 4.79 17.73
C PHE A 368 20.77 5.14 16.58
N GLY A 369 21.12 6.42 16.45
CA GLY A 369 21.99 6.87 15.37
C GLY A 369 22.87 8.06 15.71
N THR A 370 23.90 8.22 14.89
CA THR A 370 24.72 9.43 14.82
C THR A 370 24.85 9.83 13.37
N ALA A 371 24.25 10.97 12.99
CA ALA A 371 24.32 11.48 11.64
C ALA A 371 25.77 11.68 11.18
N ARG A 372 26.01 11.47 9.88
CA ARG A 372 27.32 11.57 9.26
C ARG A 372 27.67 12.97 8.76
#